data_AF-A0A9P7RKT2-F1
#
_entry.id   AF-A0A9P7RKT2-F1
#
_cell.length_a   1.000
_cell.length_b   1.000
_cell.length_c   1.000
_cell.angle_alpha   90.00
_cell.angle_beta   90.00
_cell.angle_gamma   90.00
#
_symmetry.space_group_name_H-M   'P 1'
#
loop_
_entity.id
_entity.type
_entity.pdbx_description
1 polymer ?
#
loop_
_entity_poly.entity_id
_entity_poly.type
_entity_poly.pdbx_seq_one_letter_code
_entity_poly.pdbx_strand_id
1 'polypeptide(L)'
;MADSGAFHTAAGTPQPAEDDLSFALRLLLFDFNEHVSLKCGKKVFKFNKHKLVEDSEYFRACLNNSTFVEGRTSVIEFDDIEPELLDTYLQIVDVTDTCDPIDVEHFLVSSEWDNEAMDDIIPMIEMYRLSDRFMNKSMRVKLSQSILEDMQKGTVAKVNKSSPEGIKWLFNTYKTAYDTLDPSIPDEANLQSQIAEICCRQIGIDKTCALIHTSPESEAFLEAVLMAATQLVSTLLEQNKSLGVKVKRVKLENRKLRKFIRHMDEEEYRDWLANCDGMDLDGYSFPGDLDDDVWFVANGGYEDEDDEDEEEDDEDDVEDDLHQADH
;
A
#
# COMPACT_ATOMS: atom_id res chain seq x y z
N MET A 1 13.63 -65.42 0.67
CA MET A 1 14.25 -64.84 1.89
C MET A 1 13.91 -63.35 1.84
N ALA A 2 12.70 -62.94 2.21
CA ALA A 2 12.17 -62.79 3.58
C ALA A 2 13.04 -61.85 4.43
N ASP A 3 12.63 -60.59 4.59
CA ASP A 3 12.07 -60.14 5.88
C ASP A 3 11.29 -58.83 5.75
N SER A 4 10.18 -58.75 6.49
CA SER A 4 9.18 -57.69 6.49
C SER A 4 9.25 -56.93 7.81
N GLY A 5 9.58 -55.63 7.77
CA GLY A 5 9.60 -54.76 8.96
C GLY A 5 8.45 -53.75 8.94
N ALA A 6 7.34 -54.09 9.61
CA ALA A 6 6.21 -53.20 9.82
C ALA A 6 6.48 -52.23 10.98
N PHE A 7 6.40 -50.92 10.72
CA PHE A 7 6.38 -49.89 11.77
C PHE A 7 4.93 -49.52 12.11
N HIS A 8 4.55 -49.79 13.36
CA HIS A 8 3.27 -49.40 13.95
C HIS A 8 3.25 -47.89 14.24
N THR A 9 2.37 -47.16 13.58
CA THR A 9 1.98 -45.79 13.93
C THR A 9 0.98 -45.83 15.07
N ALA A 10 1.41 -45.47 16.28
CA ALA A 10 0.52 -45.29 17.43
C ALA A 10 -0.20 -43.94 17.30
N ALA A 11 -1.53 -43.97 17.25
CA ALA A 11 -2.39 -42.80 17.32
C ALA A 11 -2.30 -42.19 18.73
N GLY A 12 -1.58 -41.07 18.84
CA GLY A 12 -1.55 -40.26 20.06
C GLY A 12 -2.87 -39.52 20.22
N THR A 13 -3.53 -39.72 21.36
CA THR A 13 -4.72 -39.01 21.79
C THR A 13 -4.41 -37.51 21.95
N PRO A 14 -5.19 -36.59 21.36
CA PRO A 14 -4.99 -35.16 21.55
C PRO A 14 -5.32 -34.80 23.01
N GLN A 15 -4.31 -34.35 23.74
CA GLN A 15 -4.44 -33.84 25.09
C GLN A 15 -5.26 -32.53 25.06
N PRO A 16 -6.33 -32.38 25.85
CA PRO A 16 -7.13 -31.17 25.87
C PRO A 16 -6.28 -30.00 26.38
N ALA A 17 -6.30 -28.90 25.63
CA ALA A 17 -5.66 -27.65 26.00
C ALA A 17 -6.29 -27.10 27.28
N GLU A 18 -5.59 -27.23 28.42
CA GLU A 18 -6.01 -26.66 29.71
C GLU A 18 -5.55 -25.21 29.94
N ASP A 19 -5.02 -24.53 28.92
CA ASP A 19 -4.44 -23.18 29.08
C ASP A 19 -5.38 -21.99 28.80
N ASP A 20 -6.64 -22.22 28.41
CA ASP A 20 -7.55 -21.13 28.01
C ASP A 20 -8.22 -20.38 29.18
N LEU A 21 -8.16 -20.92 30.40
CA LEU A 21 -8.78 -20.28 31.58
C LEU A 21 -7.83 -19.32 32.34
N SER A 22 -6.58 -19.14 31.90
CA SER A 22 -5.60 -18.31 32.62
C SER A 22 -5.58 -16.83 32.21
N PHE A 23 -6.07 -16.47 31.01
CA PHE A 23 -5.99 -15.08 30.52
C PHE A 23 -7.06 -14.18 31.14
N ALA A 24 -8.32 -14.64 31.18
CA ALA A 24 -9.44 -13.86 31.72
C ALA A 24 -9.32 -13.59 33.23
N LEU A 25 -8.77 -14.54 34.01
CA LEU A 25 -8.51 -14.34 35.44
C LEU A 25 -7.27 -13.46 35.70
N ARG A 26 -6.27 -13.44 34.80
CA ARG A 26 -5.16 -12.49 34.87
C ARG A 26 -5.62 -11.05 34.62
N LEU A 27 -6.58 -10.85 33.71
CA LEU A 27 -7.18 -9.53 33.45
C LEU A 27 -7.93 -8.96 34.67
N LEU A 28 -8.56 -9.81 35.49
CA LEU A 28 -9.29 -9.40 36.69
C LEU A 28 -8.40 -9.07 37.90
N LEU A 29 -7.09 -9.33 37.81
CA LEU A 29 -6.10 -9.08 38.87
C LEU A 29 -5.24 -7.85 38.61
N PHE A 30 -5.41 -7.16 37.48
CA PHE A 30 -4.77 -5.87 37.29
C PHE A 30 -5.44 -4.85 38.21
N ASP A 31 -4.63 -4.23 39.06
CA ASP A 31 -5.05 -3.06 39.81
C ASP A 31 -5.18 -1.91 38.79
N PHE A 32 -6.38 -1.76 38.22
CA PHE A 32 -6.69 -0.70 37.24
C PHE A 32 -6.44 0.72 37.79
N ASN A 33 -6.16 0.85 39.09
CA ASN A 33 -5.78 2.10 39.75
C ASN A 33 -4.26 2.27 39.92
N GLU A 34 -3.40 1.40 39.39
CA GLU A 34 -1.96 1.60 39.45
C GLU A 34 -1.54 2.73 38.51
N HIS A 35 -0.99 3.80 39.07
CA HIS A 35 -0.51 4.97 38.32
C HIS A 35 1.02 5.03 38.32
N VAL A 36 1.57 5.49 37.20
CA VAL A 36 3.00 5.76 37.01
C VAL A 36 3.20 7.27 36.88
N SER A 37 4.28 7.77 37.47
CA SER A 37 4.70 9.16 37.30
C SER A 37 5.79 9.26 36.24
N LEU A 38 5.50 9.92 35.12
CA LEU A 38 6.45 10.18 34.04
C LEU A 38 6.98 11.60 34.21
N LYS A 39 8.28 11.76 34.44
CA LYS A 39 8.94 13.05 34.59
C LYS A 39 9.61 13.42 33.28
N CYS A 40 9.35 14.63 32.81
CA CYS A 40 9.93 15.16 31.59
C CYS A 40 10.33 16.62 31.85
N GLY A 41 11.63 16.86 32.04
CA GLY A 41 12.14 18.14 32.54
C GLY A 41 11.49 18.56 33.86
N LYS A 42 10.71 19.64 33.84
CA LYS A 42 9.99 20.17 35.03
C LYS A 42 8.56 19.67 35.16
N LYS A 43 8.01 19.02 34.13
CA LYS A 43 6.63 18.52 34.13
C LYS A 43 6.59 17.09 34.67
N VAL A 44 5.50 16.75 35.35
CA VAL A 44 5.25 15.41 35.88
C VAL A 44 3.86 14.99 35.43
N PHE A 45 3.79 13.93 34.64
CA PHE A 45 2.56 13.34 34.14
C PHE A 45 2.22 12.14 35.01
N LYS A 46 0.96 12.02 35.41
CA LYS A 46 0.44 10.82 36.09
C LYS A 46 -0.43 10.07 35.10
N PHE A 47 -0.09 8.82 34.84
CA PHE A 47 -0.77 8.03 33.81
C PHE A 47 -1.05 6.61 34.28
N ASN A 48 -2.05 5.97 33.68
CA ASN A 48 -2.44 4.61 34.04
C ASN A 48 -1.38 3.60 33.56
N LYS A 49 -0.86 2.77 34.48
CA LYS A 49 0.18 1.78 34.16
C LYS A 49 -0.29 0.78 33.11
N HIS A 50 -1.52 0.28 33.23
CA HIS A 50 -2.08 -0.74 32.34
C HIS A 50 -2.02 -0.27 30.88
N LYS A 51 -2.52 0.94 30.62
CA LYS A 51 -2.53 1.53 29.27
C LYS A 51 -1.13 1.68 28.67
N LEU A 52 -0.13 2.02 29.49
CA LEU A 52 1.25 2.13 29.00
C LEU A 52 1.86 0.77 28.64
N VAL A 53 1.63 -0.26 29.45
CA VAL A 53 2.30 -1.57 29.26
C VAL A 53 1.61 -2.47 28.23
N GLU A 54 0.38 -2.12 27.84
CA GLU A 54 -0.43 -2.88 26.89
C GLU A 54 0.25 -2.99 25.53
N ASP A 55 0.54 -1.85 24.90
CA ASP A 55 1.10 -1.81 23.53
C ASP A 55 2.59 -1.45 23.46
N SER A 56 3.24 -1.11 24.58
CA SER A 56 4.67 -0.74 24.61
C SER A 56 5.51 -1.79 25.35
N GLU A 57 6.44 -2.41 24.62
CA GLU A 57 7.41 -3.34 25.21
C GLU A 57 8.39 -2.63 26.16
N TYR A 58 8.75 -1.38 25.86
CA TYR A 58 9.59 -0.55 26.71
C TYR A 58 8.95 -0.38 28.10
N PHE A 59 7.72 0.12 28.16
CA PHE A 59 7.03 0.34 29.42
C PHE A 59 6.79 -0.98 30.16
N ARG A 60 6.44 -2.05 29.43
CA ARG A 60 6.28 -3.38 30.01
C ARG A 60 7.55 -3.88 30.68
N ALA A 61 8.71 -3.71 30.03
CA ALA A 61 10.00 -4.11 30.58
C ALA A 61 10.39 -3.28 31.81
N CYS A 62 10.20 -1.95 31.77
CA CYS A 62 10.55 -1.04 32.86
C CYS A 62 9.66 -1.20 34.09
N LEU A 63 8.35 -1.39 33.90
CA LEU A 63 7.35 -1.26 34.97
C LEU A 63 6.87 -2.58 35.56
N ASN A 64 7.00 -3.70 34.84
CA ASN A 64 6.60 -5.01 35.36
C ASN A 64 7.77 -5.80 35.97
N ASN A 65 9.01 -5.32 35.81
CA ASN A 65 10.18 -5.96 36.37
C ASN A 65 10.74 -5.14 37.56
N SER A 66 10.61 -5.71 38.75
CA SER A 66 11.04 -5.10 40.02
C SER A 66 12.57 -5.01 40.19
N THR A 67 13.36 -5.55 39.26
CA THR A 67 14.81 -5.34 39.27
C THR A 67 15.18 -3.90 38.86
N PHE A 68 14.33 -3.26 38.05
CA PHE A 68 14.53 -1.88 37.62
C PHE A 68 14.13 -0.89 38.72
N VAL A 69 14.69 0.33 38.69
CA VAL A 69 14.34 1.38 39.67
C VAL A 69 12.94 1.89 39.38
N GLU A 70 12.62 1.98 38.10
CA GLU A 70 11.35 2.39 37.51
C GLU A 70 10.22 1.50 38.01
N GLY A 71 10.37 0.17 37.91
CA GLY A 71 9.37 -0.80 38.39
C GLY A 71 9.18 -0.81 39.92
N ARG A 72 10.17 -0.34 40.70
CA ARG A 72 10.05 -0.24 42.17
C ARG A 72 9.46 1.09 42.64
N THR A 73 9.73 2.16 41.91
CA THR A 73 9.32 3.52 42.30
C THR A 73 8.05 3.97 41.59
N SER A 74 7.67 3.29 40.49
CA SER A 74 6.65 3.73 39.55
C SER A 74 6.91 5.16 39.04
N VAL A 75 8.19 5.51 38.88
CA VAL A 75 8.66 6.78 38.33
C VAL A 75 9.60 6.50 37.16
N ILE A 76 9.32 7.09 36.00
CA ILE A 76 10.22 7.09 34.84
C ILE A 76 10.61 8.54 34.55
N GLU A 77 11.88 8.79 34.26
CA GLU A 77 12.40 10.13 33.96
C GLU A 77 12.97 10.17 32.54
N PHE A 78 12.57 11.18 31.78
CA PHE A 78 13.01 11.44 30.42
C PHE A 78 13.70 12.80 30.38
N ASP A 79 14.94 12.82 29.89
CA ASP A 79 15.79 14.00 29.77
C ASP A 79 15.88 14.55 28.35
N ASP A 80 15.47 13.75 27.36
CA ASP A 80 15.65 13.98 25.93
C ASP A 80 14.33 13.98 25.14
N ILE A 81 13.19 13.99 25.82
CA ILE A 81 11.87 14.13 25.22
C ILE A 81 11.34 15.51 25.61
N GLU A 82 10.66 16.18 24.68
CA GLU A 82 9.96 17.42 25.01
C GLU A 82 8.67 17.13 25.78
N PRO A 83 8.33 17.90 26.84
CA PRO A 83 7.14 17.62 27.63
C PRO A 83 5.84 17.68 26.84
N GLU A 84 5.75 18.57 25.86
CA GLU A 84 4.60 18.73 24.96
C GLU A 84 4.43 17.48 24.09
N LEU A 85 5.54 17.00 23.52
CA LEU A 85 5.59 15.78 22.72
C LEU A 85 5.12 14.56 23.55
N LEU A 86 5.61 14.43 24.79
CA LEU A 86 5.19 13.36 25.68
C LEU A 86 3.70 13.45 26.03
N ASP A 87 3.17 14.65 26.28
CA ASP A 87 1.75 14.85 26.60
C ASP A 87 0.86 14.39 25.44
N THR A 88 1.18 14.80 24.21
CA THR A 88 0.46 14.36 23.00
C THR A 88 0.49 12.85 22.84
N TYR A 89 1.65 12.20 23.02
CA TYR A 89 1.74 10.75 22.96
C TYR A 89 0.82 10.07 23.99
N LEU A 90 0.82 10.57 25.23
CA LEU A 90 -0.03 10.03 26.29
C LEU A 90 -1.52 10.20 26.00
N GLN A 91 -1.92 11.33 25.41
CA GLN A 91 -3.30 11.55 24.98
C GLN A 91 -3.70 10.56 23.86
N ILE A 92 -2.81 10.30 22.89
CA ILE A 92 -3.06 9.30 21.85
C ILE A 92 -3.22 7.91 22.47
N VAL A 93 -2.33 7.51 23.39
CA VAL A 93 -2.46 6.24 24.12
C VAL A 93 -3.82 6.14 24.82
N ASP A 94 -4.26 7.21 25.48
CA ASP A 94 -5.54 7.23 26.21
C ASP A 94 -6.75 7.07 25.28
N VAL A 95 -6.72 7.69 24.10
CA VAL A 95 -7.79 7.59 23.08
C VAL A 95 -7.75 6.25 22.35
N THR A 96 -6.58 5.67 22.08
CA THR A 96 -6.51 4.37 21.39
C THR A 96 -7.16 3.23 22.18
N ASP A 97 -7.22 3.35 23.50
CA ASP A 97 -7.90 2.42 24.41
C ASP A 97 -9.43 2.43 24.23
N THR A 98 -10.01 3.53 23.71
CA THR A 98 -11.47 3.62 23.50
C THR A 98 -11.95 2.96 22.20
N CYS A 99 -11.07 2.31 21.43
CA CYS A 99 -11.33 1.80 20.08
C CYS A 99 -11.72 2.86 19.04
N ASP A 100 -11.60 4.15 19.35
CA ASP A 100 -11.89 5.21 18.39
C ASP A 100 -10.74 5.35 17.39
N PRO A 101 -11.03 5.61 16.09
CA PRO A 101 -9.99 5.96 15.14
C PRO A 101 -9.26 7.20 15.64
N ILE A 102 -7.92 7.18 15.59
CA ILE A 102 -7.10 8.32 16.01
C ILE A 102 -7.45 9.48 15.08
N ASP A 103 -8.20 10.45 15.59
CA ASP A 103 -8.45 11.71 14.89
C ASP A 103 -7.20 12.58 15.01
N VAL A 104 -6.24 12.34 14.12
CA VAL A 104 -4.95 13.02 14.16
C VAL A 104 -5.11 14.52 13.93
N GLU A 105 -6.14 14.96 13.19
CA GLU A 105 -6.41 16.38 12.97
C GLU A 105 -6.65 17.11 14.29
N HIS A 106 -7.35 16.49 15.24
CA HIS A 106 -7.60 17.09 16.56
C HIS A 106 -6.30 17.38 17.34
N PHE A 107 -5.28 16.53 17.20
CA PHE A 107 -4.01 16.69 17.90
C PHE A 107 -3.08 17.71 17.25
N LEU A 108 -3.16 17.86 15.92
CA LEU A 108 -2.36 18.84 15.18
C LEU A 108 -2.89 20.27 15.34
N VAL A 109 -4.22 20.43 15.36
CA VAL A 109 -4.89 21.73 15.47
C VAL A 109 -4.74 22.37 16.86
N SER A 110 -4.45 21.59 17.91
CA SER A 110 -4.24 22.12 19.27
C SER A 110 -2.87 22.75 19.50
N SER A 111 -1.92 22.57 18.59
CA SER A 111 -0.66 23.30 18.71
C SER A 111 -0.92 24.77 18.33
N GLU A 112 -0.77 25.69 19.29
CA GLU A 112 -0.75 27.16 19.06
C GLU A 112 0.49 27.56 18.24
N TRP A 113 0.82 26.81 17.20
CA TRP A 113 1.96 27.03 16.33
C TRP A 113 1.46 27.92 15.19
N ASP A 114 1.47 29.23 15.44
CA ASP A 114 1.04 30.32 14.56
C ASP A 114 1.86 30.46 13.24
N ASN A 115 2.51 29.39 12.77
CA ASN A 115 3.37 29.42 11.59
C ASN A 115 2.73 28.74 10.37
N GLU A 116 3.04 29.31 9.21
CA GLU A 116 2.45 29.07 7.89
C GLU A 116 2.46 27.60 7.43
N ALA A 117 1.43 26.80 7.78
CA ALA A 117 0.91 25.58 7.09
C ALA A 117 1.89 24.45 6.68
N MET A 118 3.21 24.60 6.79
CA MET A 118 4.21 23.63 6.37
C MET A 118 4.71 22.74 7.51
N ASP A 119 4.53 23.17 8.76
CA ASP A 119 5.09 22.51 9.94
C ASP A 119 4.14 21.44 10.54
N ASP A 120 2.90 21.33 10.04
CA ASP A 120 1.86 20.47 10.62
C ASP A 120 2.23 18.97 10.61
N ILE A 121 3.11 18.54 9.70
CA ILE A 121 3.51 17.13 9.57
C ILE A 121 4.67 16.73 10.48
N ILE A 122 5.49 17.69 10.92
CA ILE A 122 6.67 17.42 11.75
C ILE A 122 6.28 16.80 13.10
N PRO A 123 5.28 17.33 13.83
CA PRO A 123 4.80 16.70 15.07
C PRO A 123 4.35 15.25 14.87
N MET A 124 3.73 14.91 13.73
CA MET A 124 3.35 13.51 13.45
C MET A 124 4.57 12.60 13.29
N ILE A 125 5.62 13.08 12.64
CA ILE A 125 6.88 12.34 12.47
C ILE A 125 7.60 12.18 13.82
N GLU A 126 7.59 13.21 14.66
CA GLU A 126 8.14 13.12 16.01
C GLU A 126 7.35 12.15 16.90
N MET A 127 6.02 12.13 16.80
CA MET A 127 5.17 11.10 17.42
C MET A 127 5.48 9.70 16.92
N TYR A 128 5.72 9.55 15.61
CA TYR A 128 6.12 8.28 15.01
C TYR A 128 7.45 7.79 15.60
N ARG A 129 8.44 8.69 15.75
CA ARG A 129 9.73 8.40 16.39
C ARG A 129 9.60 8.07 17.87
N LEU A 130 8.78 8.81 18.59
CA LEU A 130 8.54 8.56 20.00
C LEU A 130 7.88 7.18 20.21
N SER A 131 6.99 6.79 19.30
CA SER A 131 6.39 5.45 19.28
C SER A 131 7.44 4.36 19.03
N ASP A 132 8.41 4.59 18.15
CA ASP A 132 9.54 3.69 17.95
C ASP A 132 10.40 3.55 19.21
N ARG A 133 10.77 4.68 19.83
CA ARG A 133 11.53 4.74 21.09
C ARG A 133 10.84 3.94 22.20
N PHE A 134 9.53 4.07 22.33
CA PHE A 134 8.74 3.32 23.30
C PHE A 134 8.38 1.91 22.83
N MET A 135 8.92 1.43 21.70
CA MET A 135 8.64 0.11 21.15
C MET A 135 7.14 -0.16 21.02
N ASN A 136 6.37 0.88 20.68
CA ASN A 136 4.93 0.80 20.45
C ASN A 136 4.66 0.59 18.96
N LYS A 137 4.82 -0.66 18.52
CA LYS A 137 4.70 -1.04 17.10
C LYS A 137 3.30 -0.73 16.54
N SER A 138 2.25 -0.94 17.33
CA SER A 138 0.85 -0.67 16.94
C SER A 138 0.66 0.80 16.58
N MET A 139 1.07 1.70 17.48
CA MET A 139 0.98 3.14 17.27
C MET A 139 1.87 3.60 16.11
N ARG A 140 3.10 3.08 16.01
CA ARG A 140 4.02 3.41 14.91
C ARG A 140 3.43 3.11 13.54
N VAL A 141 2.80 1.95 13.36
CA VAL A 141 2.12 1.58 12.11
C VAL A 141 0.96 2.53 11.82
N LYS A 142 0.09 2.79 12.80
CA LYS A 142 -1.05 3.72 12.65
C LYS A 142 -0.58 5.12 12.25
N LEU A 143 0.41 5.67 12.96
CA LEU A 143 0.98 6.99 12.65
C LEU A 143 1.61 7.05 11.27
N SER A 144 2.36 6.02 10.86
CA SER A 144 2.93 5.98 9.50
C SER A 144 1.86 6.01 8.43
N GLN A 145 0.75 5.30 8.63
CA GLN A 145 -0.37 5.30 7.71
C GLN A 145 -1.07 6.66 7.70
N SER A 146 -1.32 7.26 8.87
CA SER A 146 -1.92 8.59 8.97
C SER A 146 -1.07 9.68 8.29
N ILE A 147 0.27 9.63 8.43
CA ILE A 147 1.20 10.55 7.76
C ILE A 147 1.02 10.44 6.24
N LEU A 148 1.00 9.22 5.70
CA LEU A 148 0.85 8.98 4.28
C LEU A 148 -0.55 9.36 3.76
N GLU A 149 -1.59 9.12 4.55
CA GLU A 149 -2.96 9.47 4.22
C GLU A 149 -3.17 11.00 4.19
N ASP A 150 -2.66 11.74 5.17
CA ASP A 150 -2.70 13.20 5.19
C ASP A 150 -1.99 13.79 3.95
N MET A 151 -0.81 13.25 3.64
CA MET A 151 -0.04 13.59 2.45
C MET A 151 -0.72 13.28 1.11
N GLN A 152 -1.67 12.36 1.08
CA GLN A 152 -2.41 11.99 -0.14
C GLN A 152 -3.75 12.71 -0.26
N LYS A 153 -4.48 12.87 0.85
CA LYS A 153 -5.91 13.23 0.87
C LYS A 153 -6.24 14.41 1.78
N GLY A 154 -5.37 14.77 2.71
CA GLY A 154 -5.58 15.81 3.71
C GLY A 154 -5.42 17.22 3.13
N THR A 155 -4.65 18.07 3.81
CA THR A 155 -4.42 19.47 3.40
C THR A 155 -3.90 19.58 1.97
N VAL A 156 -3.10 18.61 1.54
CA VAL A 156 -2.56 18.48 0.18
C VAL A 156 -3.65 18.44 -0.91
N ALA A 157 -4.78 17.78 -0.66
CA ALA A 157 -5.84 17.66 -1.65
C ALA A 157 -6.54 18.99 -1.95
N LYS A 158 -6.48 19.93 -1.00
CA LYS A 158 -7.10 21.26 -1.12
C LYS A 158 -6.21 22.25 -1.89
N VAL A 159 -4.95 21.91 -2.15
CA VAL A 159 -4.00 22.79 -2.84
C VAL A 159 -4.29 22.85 -4.33
N ASN A 160 -4.25 24.06 -4.90
CA ASN A 160 -4.38 24.26 -6.34
C ASN A 160 -3.12 23.78 -7.09
N LYS A 161 -3.16 22.52 -7.56
CA LYS A 161 -2.07 21.86 -8.32
C LYS A 161 -1.82 22.44 -9.72
N SER A 162 -2.63 23.40 -10.16
CA SER A 162 -2.44 24.12 -11.42
C SER A 162 -1.64 25.41 -11.23
N SER A 163 -1.53 25.93 -10.00
CA SER A 163 -0.72 27.12 -9.69
C SER A 163 0.73 26.70 -9.40
N PRO A 164 1.74 27.43 -9.92
CA PRO A 164 3.15 27.22 -9.59
C PRO A 164 3.42 27.31 -8.08
N GLU A 165 2.76 28.24 -7.38
CA GLU A 165 2.87 28.43 -5.94
C GLU A 165 2.33 27.21 -5.18
N GLY A 166 1.19 26.66 -5.62
CA GLY A 166 0.62 25.43 -5.05
C GLY A 166 1.53 24.23 -5.24
N ILE A 167 2.14 24.07 -6.42
CA ILE A 167 3.12 23.00 -6.69
C ILE A 167 4.37 23.17 -5.82
N LYS A 168 4.89 24.40 -5.72
CA LYS A 168 6.05 24.71 -4.88
C LYS A 168 5.77 24.41 -3.41
N TRP A 169 4.58 24.79 -2.94
CA TRP A 169 4.14 24.50 -1.58
C TRP A 169 4.12 23.00 -1.32
N LEU A 170 3.45 22.23 -2.17
CA LEU A 170 3.37 20.76 -2.06
C LEU A 170 4.75 20.11 -2.03
N PHE A 171 5.62 20.50 -2.97
CA PHE A 171 6.96 19.96 -3.07
C PHE A 171 7.75 20.19 -1.77
N ASN A 172 7.68 21.40 -1.22
CA ASN A 172 8.35 21.73 0.03
C ASN A 172 7.77 20.96 1.21
N THR A 173 6.44 20.75 1.29
CA THR A 173 5.82 19.93 2.35
C THR A 173 6.35 18.49 2.31
N TYR A 174 6.38 17.85 1.13
CA TYR A 174 6.93 16.50 0.99
C TYR A 174 8.42 16.46 1.32
N LYS A 175 9.17 17.46 0.86
CA LYS A 175 10.61 17.60 1.12
C LYS A 175 10.88 17.71 2.62
N THR A 176 10.19 18.61 3.32
CA THR A 176 10.36 18.80 4.77
C THR A 176 10.08 17.50 5.51
N ALA A 177 9.00 16.81 5.19
CA ALA A 177 8.70 15.53 5.82
C ALA A 177 9.76 14.45 5.53
N TYR A 178 10.25 14.39 4.29
CA TYR A 178 11.32 13.48 3.90
C TYR A 178 12.63 13.78 4.65
N ASP A 179 13.07 15.05 4.64
CA ASP A 179 14.31 15.51 5.26
C ASP A 179 14.26 15.39 6.79
N THR A 180 13.05 15.41 7.39
CA THR A 180 12.87 15.22 8.83
C THR A 180 13.21 13.79 9.26
N LEU A 181 12.97 12.79 8.41
CA LEU A 181 13.21 11.37 8.69
C LEU A 181 14.70 10.97 8.59
N ASP A 182 15.11 9.96 9.35
CA ASP A 182 16.48 9.46 9.42
C ASP A 182 16.64 8.23 8.49
N PRO A 183 17.40 8.36 7.38
CA PRO A 183 17.59 7.27 6.43
C PRO A 183 18.40 6.09 7.00
N SER A 184 19.07 6.26 8.14
CA SER A 184 19.82 5.18 8.79
C SER A 184 18.92 4.17 9.53
N ILE A 185 17.67 4.56 9.82
CA ILE A 185 16.66 3.71 10.46
C ILE A 185 15.80 3.07 9.37
N PRO A 186 15.77 1.73 9.22
CA PRO A 186 15.09 1.07 8.10
C PRO A 186 13.61 1.42 7.94
N ASP A 187 12.88 1.55 9.04
CA ASP A 187 11.45 1.86 9.01
C ASP A 187 11.20 3.32 8.58
N GLU A 188 12.07 4.26 8.98
CA GLU A 188 12.03 5.66 8.55
C GLU A 188 12.45 5.80 7.08
N ALA A 189 13.48 5.07 6.64
CA ALA A 189 13.90 5.03 5.24
C ALA A 189 12.80 4.48 4.31
N ASN A 190 12.04 3.48 4.79
CA ASN A 190 10.86 2.98 4.09
C ASN A 190 9.74 4.04 4.03
N LEU A 191 9.54 4.80 5.10
CA LEU A 191 8.58 5.91 5.09
C LEU A 191 9.01 7.04 4.15
N GLN A 192 10.29 7.40 4.14
CA GLN A 192 10.89 8.34 3.18
C GLN A 192 10.65 7.94 1.73
N SER A 193 10.86 6.66 1.41
CA SER A 193 10.64 6.12 0.08
C SER A 193 9.17 6.26 -0.36
N GLN A 194 8.23 5.99 0.55
CA GLN A 194 6.80 6.15 0.29
C GLN A 194 6.39 7.63 0.13
N ILE A 195 6.98 8.54 0.92
CA ILE A 195 6.76 10.00 0.77
C ILE A 195 7.22 10.48 -0.61
N ALA A 196 8.42 10.05 -1.05
CA ALA A 196 8.93 10.38 -2.38
C ALA A 196 8.03 9.83 -3.50
N GLU A 197 7.50 8.61 -3.34
CA GLU A 197 6.55 8.02 -4.28
C GLU A 197 5.23 8.80 -4.35
N ILE A 198 4.69 9.22 -3.20
CA ILE A 198 3.48 10.05 -3.15
C ILE A 198 3.72 11.39 -3.85
N CYS A 199 4.84 12.06 -3.56
CA CYS A 199 5.23 13.31 -4.20
C CYS A 199 5.22 13.17 -5.74
N CYS A 200 5.88 12.11 -6.26
CA CYS A 200 5.90 11.81 -7.68
C CYS A 200 4.49 11.67 -8.28
N ARG A 201 3.61 10.92 -7.63
CA ARG A 201 2.24 10.69 -8.11
C ARG A 201 1.38 11.96 -8.06
N GLN A 202 1.60 12.84 -7.10
CA GLN A 202 0.74 14.00 -6.85
C GLN A 202 1.13 15.24 -7.67
N ILE A 203 2.42 15.46 -7.89
CA ILE A 203 2.94 16.63 -8.63
C ILE A 203 3.09 16.32 -10.12
N GLY A 204 3.45 15.09 -10.47
CA GLY A 204 3.77 14.68 -11.85
C GLY A 204 5.22 15.02 -12.23
N ILE A 205 5.83 14.15 -13.02
CA ILE A 205 7.28 14.18 -13.29
C ILE A 205 7.76 15.48 -13.95
N ASP A 206 7.00 16.02 -14.91
CA ASP A 206 7.38 17.24 -15.64
C ASP A 206 7.50 18.46 -14.71
N LYS A 207 6.56 18.56 -13.77
CA LYS A 207 6.52 19.63 -12.76
C LYS A 207 7.61 19.45 -11.71
N THR A 208 7.88 18.21 -11.29
CA THR A 208 9.00 17.89 -10.40
C THR A 208 10.33 18.32 -11.05
N CYS A 209 10.56 17.97 -12.31
CA CYS A 209 11.77 18.35 -13.05
C CYS A 209 11.95 19.87 -13.14
N ALA A 210 10.87 20.63 -13.35
CA ALA A 210 10.93 22.09 -13.35
C ALA A 210 11.35 22.67 -11.98
N LEU A 211 10.94 22.04 -10.87
CA LEU A 211 11.29 22.46 -9.51
C LEU A 211 12.75 22.16 -9.14
N ILE A 212 13.35 21.09 -9.67
CA ILE A 212 14.76 20.70 -9.45
C ILE A 212 15.69 21.89 -9.69
N HIS A 213 15.46 22.64 -10.77
CA HIS A 213 16.31 23.76 -11.15
C HIS A 213 16.21 24.97 -10.21
N THR A 214 15.21 24.98 -9.31
CA THR A 214 14.93 26.10 -8.41
C THR A 214 15.26 25.83 -6.95
N SER A 215 15.55 24.57 -6.57
CA SER A 215 15.78 24.16 -5.18
C SER A 215 16.97 23.19 -5.09
N PRO A 216 18.22 23.69 -5.04
CA PRO A 216 19.41 22.85 -5.00
C PRO A 216 19.66 22.17 -3.64
N GLU A 217 18.87 22.48 -2.61
CA GLU A 217 19.16 22.11 -1.22
C GLU A 217 18.70 20.71 -0.79
N SER A 218 18.13 19.87 -1.66
CA SER A 218 17.86 18.47 -1.32
C SER A 218 18.02 17.53 -2.52
N GLU A 219 19.29 17.27 -2.85
CA GLU A 219 19.69 16.31 -3.86
C GLU A 219 19.15 14.91 -3.53
N ALA A 220 19.21 14.48 -2.28
CA ALA A 220 18.74 13.16 -1.84
C ALA A 220 17.22 12.98 -2.04
N PHE A 221 16.41 13.96 -1.65
CA PHE A 221 14.96 13.90 -1.88
C PHE A 221 14.63 13.84 -3.38
N LEU A 222 15.31 14.67 -4.19
CA LEU A 222 15.11 14.69 -5.63
C LEU A 222 15.51 13.39 -6.30
N GLU A 223 16.64 12.80 -5.91
CA GLU A 223 17.06 11.48 -6.36
C GLU A 223 16.00 10.43 -6.02
N ALA A 224 15.49 10.43 -4.79
CA ALA A 224 14.43 9.52 -4.36
C ALA A 224 13.14 9.69 -5.19
N VAL A 225 12.71 10.92 -5.46
CA VAL A 225 11.53 11.20 -6.29
C VAL A 225 11.75 10.75 -7.74
N LEU A 226 12.93 10.97 -8.31
CA LEU A 226 13.28 10.52 -9.67
C LEU A 226 13.35 8.99 -9.77
N MET A 227 13.91 8.32 -8.76
CA MET A 227 13.90 6.86 -8.67
C MET A 227 12.47 6.32 -8.61
N ALA A 228 11.63 6.90 -7.74
CA ALA A 228 10.21 6.52 -7.64
C ALA A 228 9.46 6.75 -8.97
N ALA A 229 9.74 7.85 -9.66
CA ALA A 229 9.18 8.14 -10.98
C ALA A 229 9.60 7.10 -12.04
N THR A 230 10.89 6.73 -12.04
CA THR A 230 11.44 5.73 -12.96
C THR A 230 10.81 4.36 -12.72
N GLN A 231 10.63 3.97 -11.46
CA GLN A 231 9.97 2.71 -11.09
C GLN A 231 8.49 2.73 -11.48
N LEU A 232 7.79 3.84 -11.28
CA LEU A 232 6.39 4.01 -11.68
C LEU A 232 6.23 3.87 -13.19
N VAL A 233 7.06 4.55 -13.99
CA VAL A 233 7.05 4.46 -15.46
C VAL A 233 7.33 3.03 -15.92
N SER A 234 8.31 2.36 -15.31
CA SER A 234 8.65 0.96 -15.63
C SER A 234 7.47 0.02 -15.38
N THR A 235 6.80 0.17 -14.23
CA THR A 235 5.60 -0.60 -13.86
C THR A 235 4.46 -0.36 -14.85
N LEU A 236 4.22 0.90 -15.24
CA LEU A 236 3.18 1.25 -16.21
C LEU A 236 3.49 0.69 -17.61
N LEU A 237 4.75 0.67 -18.03
CA LEU A 237 5.17 0.07 -19.31
C LEU A 237 4.92 -1.45 -19.32
N GLU A 238 5.22 -2.15 -18.23
CA GLU A 238 4.94 -3.59 -18.10
C GLU A 238 3.43 -3.87 -18.13
N GLN A 239 2.64 -3.07 -17.41
CA GLN A 239 1.18 -3.16 -17.43
C GLN A 239 0.62 -2.91 -18.83
N ASN A 240 1.14 -1.91 -19.54
CA ASN A 240 0.70 -1.59 -20.90
C ASN A 240 1.04 -2.73 -21.88
N LYS A 241 2.23 -3.33 -21.79
CA LYS A 241 2.59 -4.52 -22.58
C LYS A 241 1.63 -5.69 -22.31
N SER A 242 1.33 -5.96 -21.05
CA SER A 242 0.37 -7.01 -20.65
C SER A 242 -1.03 -6.75 -21.20
N LEU A 243 -1.49 -5.49 -21.14
CA LEU A 243 -2.77 -5.09 -21.70
C LEU A 243 -2.80 -5.24 -23.22
N GLY A 244 -1.72 -4.86 -23.91
CA GLY A 244 -1.57 -5.04 -25.35
C GLY A 244 -1.76 -6.50 -25.79
N VAL A 245 -1.17 -7.46 -25.06
CA VAL A 245 -1.35 -8.90 -25.33
C VAL A 245 -2.82 -9.32 -25.14
N LYS A 246 -3.48 -8.84 -24.08
CA LYS A 246 -4.91 -9.12 -23.83
C LYS A 246 -5.79 -8.56 -24.95
N VAL A 247 -5.52 -7.33 -25.41
CA VAL A 247 -6.24 -6.72 -26.53
C VAL A 247 -6.06 -7.53 -27.81
N LYS A 248 -4.83 -7.97 -28.14
CA LYS A 248 -4.57 -8.84 -29.30
C LYS A 248 -5.37 -10.15 -29.21
N ARG A 249 -5.43 -10.78 -28.04
CA ARG A 249 -6.23 -11.99 -27.80
C ARG A 249 -7.73 -11.75 -28.03
N VAL A 250 -8.28 -10.69 -27.45
CA VAL A 250 -9.71 -10.34 -27.62
C VAL A 250 -10.01 -10.04 -29.10
N LYS A 251 -9.13 -9.32 -29.81
CA LYS A 251 -9.27 -9.09 -31.26
C LYS A 251 -9.31 -10.41 -32.05
N LEU A 252 -8.44 -11.35 -31.72
CA LEU A 252 -8.40 -12.67 -32.38
C LEU A 252 -9.69 -13.48 -32.09
N GLU A 253 -10.16 -13.51 -30.85
CA GLU A 253 -11.41 -14.18 -30.47
C GLU A 253 -12.62 -13.53 -31.17
N ASN A 254 -12.66 -12.20 -31.25
CA ASN A 254 -13.70 -11.48 -31.98
C ASN A 254 -13.69 -11.85 -33.48
N ARG A 255 -12.50 -11.93 -34.10
CA ARG A 255 -12.35 -12.37 -35.48
C ARG A 255 -12.86 -13.80 -35.69
N LYS A 256 -12.53 -14.74 -34.79
CA LYS A 256 -13.03 -16.12 -34.82
C LYS A 256 -14.56 -16.17 -34.69
N LEU A 257 -15.13 -15.40 -33.76
CA LEU A 257 -16.57 -15.32 -33.57
C LEU A 257 -17.28 -14.75 -34.80
N ARG A 258 -16.76 -13.66 -35.39
CA ARG A 258 -17.30 -13.12 -36.64
C ARG A 258 -17.24 -14.13 -37.78
N LYS A 259 -16.12 -14.86 -37.92
CA LYS A 259 -16.01 -15.96 -38.90
C LYS A 259 -17.07 -17.03 -38.64
N PHE A 260 -17.25 -17.47 -37.39
CA PHE A 260 -18.26 -18.46 -37.00
C PHE A 260 -19.68 -18.00 -37.37
N ILE A 261 -20.06 -16.78 -36.96
CA ILE A 261 -21.38 -16.20 -37.26
C ILE A 261 -21.63 -16.11 -38.77
N ARG A 262 -20.62 -15.73 -39.58
CA ARG A 262 -20.76 -15.67 -41.04
C ARG A 262 -21.02 -17.02 -41.71
N HIS A 263 -20.67 -18.13 -41.08
CA HIS A 263 -20.88 -19.49 -41.63
C HIS A 263 -22.13 -20.17 -41.08
N MET A 264 -22.80 -19.58 -40.08
CA MET A 264 -24.08 -20.09 -39.59
C MET A 264 -25.17 -19.83 -40.62
N ASP A 265 -26.02 -20.82 -40.85
CA ASP A 265 -27.24 -20.60 -41.63
C ASP A 265 -28.30 -19.82 -40.84
N GLU A 266 -29.34 -19.33 -41.52
CA GLU A 266 -30.39 -18.51 -40.89
C GLU A 266 -31.20 -19.25 -39.80
N GLU A 267 -31.25 -20.59 -39.83
CA GLU A 267 -31.99 -21.40 -38.85
C GLU A 267 -31.13 -21.63 -37.60
N GLU A 268 -29.86 -22.01 -37.77
CA GLU A 268 -28.87 -22.12 -36.70
C GLU A 268 -28.64 -20.78 -36.00
N TYR A 269 -28.55 -19.68 -36.76
CA TYR A 269 -28.37 -18.35 -36.19
C TYR A 269 -29.56 -17.93 -35.32
N ARG A 270 -30.79 -18.25 -35.76
CA ARG A 270 -32.01 -18.00 -34.98
C ARG A 270 -32.06 -18.84 -33.71
N ASP A 271 -31.68 -20.12 -33.77
CA ASP A 271 -31.63 -20.98 -32.59
C ASP A 271 -30.54 -20.52 -31.58
N TRP A 272 -29.38 -20.10 -32.08
CA TRP A 272 -28.33 -19.52 -31.24
C TRP A 272 -28.77 -18.23 -30.55
N LEU A 273 -29.43 -17.33 -31.28
CA LEU A 273 -30.03 -16.11 -30.72
C LEU A 273 -31.10 -16.43 -29.67
N ALA A 274 -31.96 -17.41 -29.92
CA ALA A 274 -33.02 -17.82 -29.00
C ALA A 274 -32.47 -18.45 -27.71
N ASN A 275 -31.31 -19.12 -27.79
CA ASN A 275 -30.61 -19.67 -26.62
C ASN A 275 -29.72 -18.63 -25.90
N CYS A 276 -29.45 -17.46 -26.50
CA CYS A 276 -28.83 -16.32 -25.81
C CYS A 276 -29.86 -15.56 -24.98
N ASP A 277 -30.52 -16.27 -24.06
CA ASP A 277 -31.61 -15.75 -23.24
C ASP A 277 -31.11 -14.58 -22.36
N GLY A 278 -31.61 -13.36 -22.61
CA GLY A 278 -31.39 -12.19 -21.77
C GLY A 278 -30.76 -10.95 -22.41
N MET A 279 -30.47 -10.93 -23.71
CA MET A 279 -30.17 -9.68 -24.42
C MET A 279 -31.46 -9.11 -25.04
N ASP A 280 -32.04 -8.08 -24.42
CA ASP A 280 -33.10 -7.25 -25.02
C ASP A 280 -32.55 -6.59 -26.31
N LEU A 281 -32.81 -7.23 -27.45
CA LEU A 281 -32.31 -6.83 -28.78
C LEU A 281 -33.29 -5.94 -29.56
N ASP A 282 -34.35 -5.45 -28.91
CA ASP A 282 -35.45 -4.67 -29.52
C ASP A 282 -35.03 -3.31 -30.16
N GLY A 283 -33.73 -3.03 -30.28
CA GLY A 283 -33.19 -1.85 -30.97
C GLY A 283 -32.03 -2.11 -31.94
N TYR A 284 -31.51 -3.34 -32.06
CA TYR A 284 -30.38 -3.62 -32.95
C TYR A 284 -30.88 -4.00 -34.34
N SER A 285 -31.07 -2.98 -35.18
CA SER A 285 -31.21 -3.19 -36.63
C SER A 285 -29.88 -3.72 -37.16
N PHE A 286 -29.93 -4.84 -37.89
CA PHE A 286 -28.78 -5.47 -38.54
C PHE A 286 -28.00 -4.40 -39.34
N PRO A 287 -26.74 -4.09 -39.01
CA PRO A 287 -25.96 -3.14 -39.79
C PRO A 287 -25.69 -3.80 -41.15
N GLY A 288 -26.46 -3.40 -42.16
CA GLY A 288 -26.17 -3.76 -43.54
C GLY A 288 -24.80 -3.19 -43.90
N ASP A 289 -23.87 -4.08 -44.25
CA ASP A 289 -22.60 -3.82 -44.94
C ASP A 289 -21.88 -2.52 -44.54
N LEU A 290 -21.67 -2.32 -43.23
CA LEU A 290 -20.77 -1.26 -42.77
C LEU A 290 -19.33 -1.79 -42.86
N ASP A 291 -18.61 -1.28 -43.85
CA ASP A 291 -17.17 -1.48 -44.07
C ASP A 291 -16.39 -1.41 -42.75
N ASP A 292 -15.51 -2.40 -42.56
CA ASP A 292 -14.92 -2.84 -41.29
C ASP A 292 -13.93 -1.84 -40.61
N ASP A 293 -13.72 -0.65 -41.18
CA ASP A 293 -12.54 0.17 -40.83
C ASP A 293 -12.80 1.44 -39.99
N VAL A 294 -14.06 1.80 -39.70
CA VAL A 294 -14.34 3.17 -39.20
C VAL A 294 -14.27 3.31 -37.66
N TRP A 295 -14.24 2.23 -36.88
CA TRP A 295 -14.60 2.36 -35.45
C TRP A 295 -13.50 2.54 -34.40
N PHE A 296 -12.20 2.61 -34.73
CA PHE A 296 -11.17 2.87 -33.71
C PHE A 296 -9.94 3.64 -34.21
N VAL A 297 -10.11 4.74 -34.96
CA VAL A 297 -9.02 5.73 -35.13
C VAL A 297 -9.18 6.83 -34.08
N ALA A 298 -8.77 6.53 -32.86
CA ALA A 298 -8.38 7.56 -31.90
C ALA A 298 -6.85 7.53 -31.77
N ASN A 299 -6.20 8.26 -32.67
CA ASN A 299 -4.83 8.78 -32.61
C ASN A 299 -3.84 8.08 -31.65
N GLY A 300 -3.08 7.14 -32.20
CA GLY A 300 -1.77 6.77 -31.71
C GLY A 300 -1.03 6.13 -32.88
N GLY A 301 -0.19 6.91 -33.56
CA GLY A 301 0.57 6.50 -34.74
C GLY A 301 1.57 5.40 -34.41
N TYR A 302 1.07 4.19 -34.26
CA TYR A 302 1.83 3.00 -34.53
C TYR A 302 1.65 2.77 -36.02
N GLU A 303 2.73 2.98 -36.75
CA GLU A 303 2.86 2.52 -38.13
C GLU A 303 2.41 1.06 -38.14
N ASP A 304 1.27 0.80 -38.80
CA ASP A 304 0.87 -0.54 -39.19
C ASP A 304 2.05 -1.05 -40.03
N GLU A 305 2.91 -1.85 -39.42
CA GLU A 305 3.73 -2.78 -40.18
C GLU A 305 2.71 -3.69 -40.88
N ASP A 306 2.65 -3.52 -42.19
CA ASP A 306 1.93 -4.34 -43.14
C ASP A 306 2.18 -5.83 -42.81
N ASP A 307 1.29 -6.43 -42.02
CA ASP A 307 1.08 -7.88 -41.97
C ASP A 307 0.38 -8.29 -43.28
N GLU A 308 1.05 -8.00 -44.41
CA GLU A 308 0.78 -8.64 -45.68
C GLU A 308 1.32 -10.09 -45.59
N ASP A 309 0.39 -11.02 -45.76
CA ASP A 309 0.64 -12.36 -46.28
C ASP A 309 1.42 -13.35 -45.39
N GLU A 310 0.79 -13.77 -44.27
CA GLU A 310 0.87 -15.20 -43.92
C GLU A 310 -0.08 -15.95 -44.89
N GLU A 311 0.40 -16.21 -46.11
CA GLU A 311 -0.17 -17.25 -46.94
C GLU A 311 -0.13 -18.55 -46.14
N GLU A 312 -1.32 -19.13 -45.91
CA GLU A 312 -1.50 -20.47 -45.40
C GLU A 312 -0.87 -21.43 -46.43
N ASP A 313 0.44 -21.71 -46.27
CA ASP A 313 1.10 -22.82 -46.95
C ASP A 313 0.40 -24.11 -46.50
N ASP A 314 -0.49 -24.58 -47.37
CA ASP A 314 -1.07 -25.91 -47.36
C ASP A 314 0.08 -26.94 -47.30
N GLU A 315 0.29 -27.53 -46.12
CA GLU A 315 1.15 -28.71 -45.97
C GLU A 315 0.49 -29.89 -46.71
N ASP A 316 0.85 -30.02 -47.98
CA ASP A 316 0.59 -31.20 -48.79
C ASP A 316 1.16 -32.45 -48.10
N ASP A 317 0.26 -33.43 -47.89
CA ASP A 317 0.52 -34.82 -47.53
C ASP A 317 1.64 -35.42 -48.40
N VAL A 318 2.88 -35.48 -47.88
CA VAL A 318 3.90 -36.39 -48.41
C VAL A 318 3.75 -37.74 -47.73
N GLU A 319 3.02 -38.63 -48.40
CA GLU A 319 3.07 -40.07 -48.18
C GLU A 319 4.54 -40.55 -48.25
N ASP A 320 5.13 -40.93 -47.12
CA ASP A 320 6.42 -41.64 -47.13
C ASP A 320 6.20 -43.14 -46.90
N ASP A 321 6.56 -43.83 -47.96
CA ASP A 321 6.23 -45.18 -48.34
C ASP A 321 6.98 -46.22 -47.47
N LEU A 322 6.24 -47.22 -47.03
CA LEU A 322 6.71 -48.38 -46.29
C LEU A 322 7.36 -49.38 -47.28
N HIS A 323 8.69 -49.44 -47.36
CA HIS A 323 9.35 -50.61 -47.95
C HIS A 323 10.68 -51.01 -47.27
N GLN A 324 10.60 -52.16 -46.56
CA GLN A 324 11.50 -53.35 -46.57
C GLN A 324 13.01 -53.12 -46.34
N ALA A 325 13.59 -53.57 -45.22
CA ALA A 325 14.05 -54.95 -44.92
C ALA A 325 15.39 -55.36 -45.59
N ASP A 326 16.23 -56.00 -44.78
CA ASP A 326 17.49 -56.72 -45.07
C ASP A 326 18.77 -55.90 -45.38
N HIS A 327 19.69 -55.82 -44.41
CA HIS A 327 20.77 -56.82 -44.27
C HIS A 327 21.65 -56.63 -43.01
#